data_AF-A0A103Y327-F1
#
_entry.id   AF-A0A103Y327-F1
#
_cell.length_a   1.000
_cell.length_b   1.000
_cell.length_c   1.000
_cell.angle_alpha   90.00
_cell.angle_beta   90.00
_cell.angle_gamma   90.00
#
_symmetry.space_group_name_H-M   'P 1'
#
loop_
_entity.id
_entity.type
_entity.pdbx_description
1 polymer ?
#
loop_
_entity_poly.entity_id
_entity_poly.type
_entity_poly.pdbx_seq_one_letter_code
_entity_poly.pdbx_strand_id
1 'polypeptide(L)'
;NFCSDKKPTAVNWIEGCAKYVVCEAVITEEVVKKVLKTTVPGLVELNMLKNLTGSAIAGSLGGFNNHAANVVSAVFITTVGGGTQLASQSACLNLLGAKGASLKSPGSNARLLATVVAGSMLAGELSLMSAIAA
;
A
#
# COMPACT_ATOMS: atom_id res chain seq x y z
N ASN A 1 -18.67 -14.21 -13.01
CA ASN A 1 -17.32 -13.87 -12.51
C ASN A 1 -16.76 -12.57 -13.10
N PHE A 2 -17.55 -11.69 -13.73
CA PHE A 2 -17.01 -10.46 -14.34
C PHE A 2 -16.55 -9.40 -13.32
N CYS A 3 -17.30 -9.20 -12.22
CA CYS A 3 -16.84 -8.36 -11.10
C CYS A 3 -15.58 -8.90 -10.41
N SER A 4 -15.29 -10.19 -10.57
CA SER A 4 -14.06 -10.84 -10.09
C SER A 4 -13.76 -10.64 -8.60
N ASP A 5 -14.76 -10.78 -7.72
CA ASP A 5 -14.55 -10.76 -6.27
C ASP A 5 -13.62 -11.89 -5.83
N LYS A 6 -12.58 -11.55 -5.07
CA LYS A 6 -11.57 -12.47 -4.49
C LYS A 6 -10.81 -13.32 -5.51
N LYS A 7 -10.79 -12.94 -6.79
CA LYS A 7 -10.08 -13.66 -7.85
C LYS A 7 -9.15 -12.71 -8.61
N PRO A 8 -7.90 -13.11 -8.90
CA PRO A 8 -6.99 -12.28 -9.69
C PRO A 8 -7.51 -12.17 -11.12
N THR A 9 -7.72 -10.95 -11.61
CA THR A 9 -8.22 -10.71 -12.97
C THR A 9 -7.69 -9.42 -13.57
N ALA A 10 -7.54 -9.41 -14.90
CA ALA A 10 -7.06 -8.24 -15.63
C ALA A 10 -8.09 -7.10 -15.62
N VAL A 11 -9.38 -7.44 -15.60
CA VAL A 11 -10.48 -6.47 -15.54
C VAL A 11 -10.34 -5.57 -14.31
N ASN A 12 -10.13 -6.16 -13.12
CA ASN A 12 -9.94 -5.36 -11.90
C ASN A 12 -8.66 -4.52 -11.92
N TRP A 13 -7.62 -4.96 -12.63
CA TRP A 13 -6.37 -4.22 -12.76
C TRP A 13 -6.49 -3.03 -13.71
N ILE A 14 -7.20 -3.20 -14.83
CA ILE A 14 -7.33 -2.18 -15.89
C ILE A 14 -8.44 -1.19 -15.57
N GLU A 15 -9.63 -1.67 -15.24
CA GLU A 15 -10.82 -0.83 -15.00
C GLU A 15 -10.93 -0.36 -13.54
N GLY A 16 -10.13 -0.95 -12.65
CA GLY A 16 -10.20 -0.72 -11.21
C GLY A 16 -11.38 -1.44 -10.54
N CYS A 17 -11.30 -1.55 -9.21
CA CYS A 17 -12.38 -2.05 -8.38
C CYS A 17 -12.40 -1.29 -7.05
N ALA A 18 -13.57 -0.77 -6.67
CA ALA A 18 -13.78 0.06 -5.48
C ALA A 18 -13.03 1.40 -5.46
N LYS A 19 -11.81 1.44 -4.91
CA LYS A 19 -11.02 2.68 -4.72
C LYS A 19 -9.68 2.56 -5.45
N TYR A 20 -9.44 3.45 -6.39
CA TYR A 20 -8.14 3.66 -7.02
C TYR A 20 -7.41 4.80 -6.32
N VAL A 21 -6.16 4.58 -5.94
CA VAL A 21 -5.35 5.54 -5.19
C VAL A 21 -3.92 5.52 -5.72
N VAL A 22 -3.30 6.69 -5.81
CA VAL A 22 -1.89 6.87 -6.13
C VAL A 22 -1.24 7.64 -4.98
N CYS A 23 -0.02 7.27 -4.62
CA CYS A 23 0.77 7.93 -3.58
C CYS A 23 2.20 8.13 -4.08
N GLU A 24 2.75 9.30 -3.84
CA GLU A 24 4.12 9.68 -4.20
C GLU A 24 4.78 10.44 -3.04
N ALA A 25 6.12 10.37 -2.99
CA ALA A 25 6.92 11.13 -2.05
C ALA A 25 8.31 11.42 -2.64
N VAL A 26 8.87 12.58 -2.32
CA VAL A 26 10.24 12.95 -2.68
C VAL A 26 11.12 12.79 -1.44
N ILE A 27 12.14 11.94 -1.54
CA ILE A 27 13.05 11.62 -0.44
C ILE A 27 14.42 12.21 -0.76
N THR A 28 14.98 12.99 0.18
CA THR A 28 16.31 13.59 0.01
C THR A 28 17.41 12.54 0.12
N GLU A 29 18.51 12.76 -0.60
CA GLU A 29 19.67 11.84 -0.57
C GLU A 29 20.21 11.63 0.85
N GLU A 30 20.17 12.66 1.69
CA GLU A 30 20.54 12.57 3.09
C GLU A 30 19.70 11.52 3.84
N VAL A 31 18.38 11.52 3.65
CA VAL A 31 17.47 10.54 4.27
C VAL A 31 17.74 9.14 3.72
N VAL A 32 17.99 9.01 2.40
CA VAL A 32 18.32 7.72 1.79
C VAL A 32 19.58 7.12 2.43
N LYS A 33 20.64 7.91 2.60
CA LYS A 33 21.89 7.43 3.21
C LYS A 33 21.75 7.20 4.72
N LYS A 34 21.14 8.15 5.44
CA LYS A 34 21.09 8.13 6.91
C LYS A 34 20.02 7.20 7.47
N VAL A 35 18.86 7.10 6.84
CA VAL A 35 17.73 6.30 7.33
C VAL A 35 17.65 4.98 6.59
N LEU A 36 17.64 5.03 5.25
CA LEU A 36 17.43 3.84 4.41
C LEU A 36 18.70 3.01 4.21
N LYS A 37 19.87 3.56 4.54
CA LYS A 37 21.18 2.86 4.51
C LYS A 37 21.54 2.31 3.13
N THR A 38 21.10 2.97 2.07
CA THR A 38 21.36 2.56 0.68
C THR A 38 21.67 3.80 -0.18
N THR A 39 21.69 3.64 -1.51
CA THR A 39 21.87 4.69 -2.49
C THR A 39 20.66 4.80 -3.43
N VAL A 40 20.43 6.00 -3.98
CA VAL A 40 19.34 6.20 -4.96
C VAL A 40 19.51 5.30 -6.19
N PRO A 41 20.71 5.17 -6.81
CA PRO A 41 20.91 4.25 -7.93
C PRO A 41 20.60 2.79 -7.56
N GLY A 42 21.02 2.32 -6.40
CA GLY A 42 20.74 0.95 -5.95
C GLY A 42 19.24 0.68 -5.77
N LEU A 43 18.49 1.65 -5.22
CA LEU A 43 17.03 1.56 -5.11
C LEU A 43 16.34 1.50 -6.48
N VAL A 44 16.75 2.36 -7.41
CA VAL A 44 16.18 2.42 -8.76
C VAL A 44 16.48 1.13 -9.53
N GLU A 45 17.73 0.68 -9.50
CA GLU A 45 18.15 -0.57 -10.14
C GLU A 45 17.37 -1.77 -9.60
N LEU A 46 17.30 -1.90 -8.27
CA LEU A 46 16.55 -3.00 -7.65
C LEU A 46 15.07 -2.96 -8.03
N ASN A 47 14.44 -1.78 -8.09
CA ASN A 47 13.05 -1.67 -8.51
C ASN A 47 12.84 -2.14 -9.95
N MET A 48 13.72 -1.73 -10.87
CA MET A 48 13.66 -2.10 -12.28
C MET A 48 13.86 -3.61 -12.49
N LEU A 49 14.81 -4.19 -11.76
CA LEU A 49 15.10 -5.63 -11.86
C LEU A 49 14.02 -6.47 -11.18
N LYS A 50 13.62 -6.13 -9.95
CA LYS A 50 12.76 -6.98 -9.13
C LYS A 50 11.28 -6.73 -9.39
N ASN A 51 10.82 -5.49 -9.21
CA ASN A 51 9.40 -5.16 -9.24
C ASN A 51 8.86 -5.07 -10.68
N LEU A 52 9.69 -4.66 -11.64
CA LEU A 52 9.29 -4.58 -13.04
C LEU A 52 9.65 -5.85 -13.81
N THR A 53 10.95 -6.06 -14.08
CA THR A 53 11.42 -7.14 -14.95
C THR A 53 11.13 -8.52 -14.35
N GLY A 54 11.43 -8.70 -13.07
CA GLY A 54 11.20 -9.95 -12.35
C GLY A 54 9.72 -10.33 -12.33
N SER A 55 8.84 -9.40 -11.98
CA SER A 55 7.38 -9.62 -12.01
C SER A 55 6.86 -9.92 -13.42
N ALA A 56 7.41 -9.26 -14.45
CA ALA A 56 7.04 -9.52 -15.84
C ALA A 56 7.43 -10.94 -16.28
N ILE A 57 8.65 -11.37 -15.98
CA ILE A 57 9.14 -12.73 -16.28
C ILE A 57 8.32 -13.79 -15.52
N ALA A 58 7.90 -13.49 -14.29
CA ALA A 58 7.05 -14.36 -13.50
C ALA A 58 5.59 -14.44 -14.00
N GLY A 59 5.21 -13.67 -15.02
CA GLY A 59 3.83 -13.62 -15.54
C GLY A 59 2.84 -12.98 -14.55
N SER A 60 3.32 -12.08 -13.69
CA SER A 60 2.50 -11.43 -12.66
C SER A 60 1.48 -10.45 -13.29
N LEU A 61 0.25 -10.48 -12.79
CA LEU A 61 -0.82 -9.56 -13.19
C LEU A 61 -1.13 -8.61 -12.03
N GLY A 62 -0.69 -7.36 -12.14
CA GLY A 62 -0.84 -6.31 -11.12
C GLY A 62 0.10 -6.43 -9.91
N GLY A 63 0.89 -7.51 -9.80
CA GLY A 63 1.85 -7.73 -8.72
C GLY A 63 3.24 -7.14 -8.98
N PHE A 64 3.30 -5.87 -9.41
CA PHE A 64 4.55 -5.14 -9.66
C PHE A 64 5.02 -4.37 -8.42
N ASN A 65 5.25 -5.10 -7.33
CA ASN A 65 5.64 -4.58 -6.01
C ASN A 65 6.42 -5.64 -5.22
N ASN A 66 6.84 -5.31 -4.00
CA ASN A 66 7.59 -6.22 -3.15
C ASN A 66 6.71 -7.01 -2.19
N HIS A 67 5.93 -6.31 -1.37
CA HIS A 67 5.11 -6.92 -0.31
C HIS A 67 3.85 -6.10 0.01
N ALA A 68 3.26 -5.43 -0.99
CA ALA A 68 2.03 -4.66 -0.84
C ALA A 68 0.93 -5.42 -0.09
N ALA A 69 0.80 -6.71 -0.41
CA ALA A 69 -0.17 -7.60 0.22
C ALA A 69 -0.01 -7.70 1.74
N ASN A 70 1.22 -7.63 2.27
CA ASN A 70 1.47 -7.70 3.71
C ASN A 70 0.95 -6.46 4.41
N VAL A 71 1.25 -5.27 3.86
CA VAL A 71 0.78 -4.00 4.41
C VAL A 71 -0.76 -3.92 4.35
N VAL A 72 -1.33 -4.23 3.19
CA VAL A 72 -2.80 -4.21 3.01
C VAL A 72 -3.47 -5.19 3.96
N SER A 73 -2.96 -6.41 4.09
CA SER A 73 -3.53 -7.42 5.01
C SER A 73 -3.45 -6.98 6.46
N ALA A 74 -2.32 -6.42 6.90
CA ALA A 74 -2.15 -5.91 8.26
C ALA A 74 -3.14 -4.78 8.58
N VAL A 75 -3.32 -3.84 7.64
CA VAL A 75 -4.33 -2.78 7.82
C VAL A 75 -5.74 -3.34 7.79
N PHE A 76 -6.05 -4.29 6.90
CA PHE A 76 -7.39 -4.86 6.81
C PHE A 76 -7.79 -5.61 8.09
N ILE A 77 -6.88 -6.40 8.67
CA ILE A 77 -7.09 -7.12 9.93
C ILE A 77 -7.37 -6.16 11.09
N THR A 78 -6.71 -4.99 11.09
CA THR A 78 -6.84 -4.00 12.16
C THR A 78 -8.00 -3.01 11.98
N THR A 79 -8.59 -2.95 10.78
CA THR A 79 -9.62 -1.96 10.44
C THR A 79 -10.96 -2.57 10.03
N VAL A 80 -11.01 -3.87 9.73
CA VAL A 80 -12.23 -4.61 9.34
C VAL A 80 -12.43 -5.82 10.26
N GLY A 81 -13.69 -6.08 10.66
CA GLY A 81 -14.03 -7.22 11.52
C GLY A 81 -13.85 -6.95 13.02
N GLY A 82 -13.52 -7.99 13.79
CA GLY A 82 -13.37 -7.95 15.26
C GLY A 82 -12.30 -6.99 15.79
N GLY A 83 -11.36 -6.55 14.94
CA GLY A 83 -10.32 -5.59 15.29
C GLY A 83 -10.86 -4.21 15.70
N THR A 84 -11.91 -3.74 15.03
CA THR A 84 -12.56 -2.45 15.36
C THR A 84 -13.26 -2.41 16.72
N GLN A 85 -13.50 -3.58 17.34
CA GLN A 85 -14.06 -3.65 18.70
C GLN A 85 -12.99 -3.46 19.78
N LEU A 86 -11.71 -3.65 19.45
CA LEU A 86 -10.62 -3.40 20.37
C LEU A 86 -10.42 -1.89 20.56
N ALA A 87 -10.38 -1.46 21.82
CA ALA A 87 -10.32 -0.05 22.19
C ALA A 87 -9.14 0.69 21.52
N SER A 88 -7.98 0.05 21.42
CA SER A 88 -6.76 0.63 20.84
C SER A 88 -6.89 0.88 19.33
N GLN A 89 -7.42 -0.09 18.57
CA GLN A 89 -7.58 0.04 17.12
C GLN A 89 -8.67 1.06 16.77
N SER A 90 -9.77 1.06 17.53
CA SER A 90 -10.81 2.09 17.44
C SER A 90 -10.28 3.49 17.76
N ALA A 91 -9.42 3.63 18.78
CA ALA A 91 -8.78 4.90 19.10
C ALA A 91 -7.83 5.37 17.98
N CYS A 92 -7.06 4.46 17.37
CA CYS A 92 -6.22 4.77 16.22
C CYS A 92 -7.04 5.27 15.01
N LEU A 93 -8.15 4.59 14.68
CA LEU A 93 -9.05 5.04 13.60
C LEU A 93 -9.68 6.41 13.88
N ASN A 94 -9.95 6.71 15.15
CA ASN A 94 -10.41 8.04 15.56
C ASN A 94 -9.32 9.10 15.34
N LEU A 95 -8.07 8.82 15.73
CA LEU A 95 -6.93 9.72 15.50
C LEU A 95 -6.68 9.98 14.02
N LEU A 96 -6.83 8.95 13.18
CA LEU A 96 -6.75 9.07 11.72
C LEU A 96 -7.97 9.76 11.09
N GLY A 97 -9.02 10.05 11.85
CA GLY A 97 -10.27 10.64 11.33
C GLY A 97 -11.07 9.71 10.41
N ALA A 98 -10.77 8.41 10.43
CA ALA A 98 -11.35 7.41 9.53
C ALA A 98 -12.38 6.49 10.20
N LYS A 99 -12.66 6.67 11.50
CA LYS A 99 -13.63 5.82 12.21
C LYS A 99 -15.06 6.06 11.74
N GLY A 100 -15.77 4.98 11.42
CA GLY A 100 -17.21 4.99 11.14
C GLY A 100 -17.61 5.75 9.88
N ALA A 101 -18.92 5.92 9.71
CA ALA A 101 -19.49 6.65 8.59
C ALA A 101 -19.36 8.17 8.79
N SER A 102 -19.01 8.88 7.72
CA SER A 102 -19.03 10.35 7.71
C SER A 102 -20.46 10.85 7.50
N LEU A 103 -20.96 11.64 8.44
CA LEU A 103 -22.30 12.25 8.39
C LEU A 103 -22.37 13.44 7.43
N LYS A 104 -21.24 14.10 7.15
CA LYS A 104 -21.17 15.28 6.26
C LYS A 104 -21.01 14.90 4.79
N SER A 105 -20.23 13.86 4.50
CA SER A 105 -19.93 13.42 3.14
C SER A 105 -19.77 11.90 3.10
N PRO A 106 -20.80 11.15 2.67
CA PRO A 106 -20.74 9.69 2.57
C PRO A 106 -19.48 9.20 1.84
N GLY A 107 -18.81 8.23 2.46
CA GLY A 107 -17.59 7.62 1.91
C GLY A 107 -16.32 8.48 1.97
N SER A 108 -16.31 9.65 2.64
CA SER A 108 -15.07 10.42 2.85
C SER A 108 -14.07 9.67 3.73
N ASN A 109 -14.53 9.07 4.83
CA ASN A 109 -13.67 8.30 5.74
C ASN A 109 -13.07 7.06 5.05
N ALA A 110 -13.83 6.40 4.18
CA ALA A 110 -13.33 5.28 3.39
C ALA A 110 -12.26 5.72 2.37
N ARG A 111 -12.42 6.89 1.76
CA ARG A 111 -11.40 7.48 0.87
C ARG A 111 -10.13 7.84 1.65
N LEU A 112 -10.28 8.46 2.81
CA LEU A 112 -9.17 8.80 3.69
C LEU A 112 -8.39 7.55 4.11
N LEU A 113 -9.09 6.50 4.54
CA LEU A 113 -8.45 5.23 4.90
C LEU A 113 -7.69 4.62 3.72
N ALA A 114 -8.26 4.66 2.50
CA ALA A 114 -7.57 4.18 1.30
C ALA A 114 -6.27 4.96 1.03
N THR A 115 -6.25 6.28 1.26
CA THR A 115 -5.03 7.09 1.18
C THR A 115 -4.00 6.72 2.24
N VAL A 116 -4.42 6.47 3.48
CA VAL A 116 -3.52 6.02 4.56
C VAL A 116 -2.91 4.66 4.23
N VAL A 117 -3.70 3.74 3.67
CA VAL A 117 -3.21 2.42 3.20
C VAL A 117 -2.14 2.60 2.11
N ALA A 118 -2.40 3.46 1.11
CA ALA A 118 -1.44 3.71 0.03
C ALA A 118 -0.13 4.35 0.54
N GLY A 119 -0.22 5.31 1.46
CA GLY A 119 0.97 5.92 2.09
C GLY A 119 1.76 4.92 2.93
N SER A 120 1.07 4.04 3.67
CA SER A 120 1.70 2.97 4.45
C SER A 120 2.40 1.96 3.56
N MET A 121 1.80 1.64 2.40
CA MET A 121 2.38 0.77 1.40
C MET A 121 3.64 1.41 0.78
N LEU A 122 3.60 2.69 0.39
CA LEU A 122 4.77 3.40 -0.13
C LEU A 122 5.93 3.37 0.87
N ALA A 123 5.66 3.66 2.15
CA ALA A 123 6.67 3.63 3.21
C ALA A 123 7.24 2.22 3.44
N GLY A 124 6.38 1.20 3.48
CA GLY A 124 6.81 -0.19 3.64
C GLY A 124 7.67 -0.64 2.46
N GLU A 125 7.22 -0.40 1.23
CA GLU A 125 7.93 -0.77 0.01
C GLU A 125 9.32 -0.14 -0.05
N LEU A 126 9.42 1.16 0.26
CA LEU A 126 10.69 1.87 0.33
C LEU A 126 11.62 1.25 1.37
N SER A 127 11.12 0.94 2.58
CA SER A 127 11.89 0.31 3.64
C SER A 127 12.44 -1.05 3.22
N LEU A 128 11.58 -1.93 2.66
CA LEU A 128 11.99 -3.27 2.26
C LEU A 128 12.92 -3.26 1.05
N MET A 129 12.68 -2.40 0.05
CA MET A 129 13.61 -2.21 -1.07
C MET A 129 14.98 -1.75 -0.58
N SER A 130 15.01 -0.83 0.39
CA SER A 130 16.26 -0.33 0.95
C SER A 130 17.04 -1.42 1.68
N ALA A 131 16.34 -2.28 2.43
CA ALA A 131 16.97 -3.41 3.11
C ALA A 131 17.57 -4.46 2.16
N ILE A 132 17.01 -4.60 0.95
CA ILE A 132 17.53 -5.52 -0.07
C ILE A 132 18.66 -4.88 -0.89
N ALA A 133 18.62 -3.55 -1.08
CA ALA A 133 19.60 -2.78 -1.84
C ALA A 133 20.79 -2.27 -0.98
N ALA A 134 20.82 -2.58 0.31
CA ALA A 134 21.87 -2.17 1.24
C ALA A 134 23.08 -3.12 1.22
#